data_AF-A0A838MJG4-F1
#
_entry.id   AF-A0A838MJG4-F1
#
_cell.length_a   1.000
_cell.length_b   1.000
_cell.length_c   1.000
_cell.angle_alpha   90.00
_cell.angle_beta   90.00
_cell.angle_gamma   90.00
#
_symmetry.space_group_name_H-M   'P 1'
#
loop_
_entity.id
_entity.type
_entity.pdbx_description
1 polymer ?
#
loop_
_entity_poly.entity_id
_entity_poly.type
_entity_poly.pdbx_seq_one_letter_code
_entity_poly.pdbx_strand_id
1 'polypeptide(L)'
;MIRFRILRIFKRLFQRQGLLAGNRNNTGSFNNLTSNGNFWSSSVSGSNAWNRNLNSTESRVNRNANNQTNGFSVRCLKHWFYRRGIKFYAPADTIYEFQETFK
;
A
#
# COMPACT_ATOMS: atom_id res chain seq x y z
N MET A 1 1.45 9.29 -11.96
CA MET A 1 0.93 7.96 -11.60
C MET A 1 1.97 7.32 -10.71
N ILE A 2 1.65 7.01 -9.45
CA ILE A 2 2.59 6.30 -8.59
C ILE A 2 2.68 4.86 -9.10
N ARG A 3 3.75 4.59 -9.87
CA ARG A 3 4.02 3.28 -10.44
C ARG A 3 4.95 2.54 -9.51
N PHE A 4 4.45 1.47 -8.91
CA PHE A 4 5.26 0.54 -8.15
C PHE A 4 5.68 -0.59 -9.08
N ARG A 5 6.98 -0.72 -9.34
CA ARG A 5 7.52 -1.86 -10.10
C ARG A 5 7.92 -2.95 -9.11
N ILE A 6 7.33 -4.12 -9.27
CA ILE A 6 7.75 -5.32 -8.57
C ILE A 6 9.11 -5.71 -9.13
N LEU A 7 10.16 -5.70 -8.30
CA LEU A 7 11.50 -6.06 -8.73
C LEU A 7 11.85 -7.52 -8.42
N ARG A 8 11.43 -8.02 -7.26
CA ARG A 8 11.74 -9.38 -6.81
C ARG A 8 10.59 -9.99 -6.02
N ILE A 9 10.48 -11.31 -6.11
CA ILE A 9 9.52 -12.13 -5.38
C ILE A 9 10.30 -12.94 -4.36
N PHE A 10 10.06 -12.67 -3.07
CA PHE A 10 10.61 -13.47 -1.98
C PHE A 10 9.47 -14.19 -1.24
N LYS A 11 9.61 -15.50 -1.03
CA LYS A 11 8.78 -16.25 -0.09
C LYS A 11 9.34 -16.02 1.31
N ARG A 12 8.61 -15.31 2.17
CA ARG A 12 8.96 -15.17 3.59
C ARG A 12 7.75 -15.55 4.41
N LEU A 13 7.95 -16.43 5.39
CA LEU A 13 6.96 -16.74 6.42
C LEU A 13 6.89 -15.54 7.38
N PHE A 14 6.02 -14.58 7.10
CA PHE A 14 5.71 -13.52 8.04
C PHE A 14 4.20 -13.30 8.04
N GLN A 15 3.58 -13.57 9.19
CA GLN A 15 2.17 -13.29 9.47
C GLN A 15 1.92 -11.80 9.19
N ARG A 16 1.17 -11.47 8.13
CA ARG A 16 0.84 -10.07 7.80
C ARG A 16 -0.29 -9.59 8.71
N GLN A 17 0.01 -9.28 9.97
CA GLN A 17 -0.86 -8.38 10.74
C GLN A 17 -0.83 -7.00 10.07
N GLY A 18 -1.99 -6.34 10.03
CA GLY A 18 -2.16 -5.01 9.47
C GLY A 18 -1.37 -3.99 10.28
N LEU A 19 -0.06 -3.85 10.00
CA LEU A 19 0.79 -2.89 10.69
C LEU A 19 0.24 -1.47 10.48
N LEU A 20 -0.29 -0.89 11.56
CA LEU A 20 -0.70 0.52 11.66
C LEU A 20 0.57 1.36 11.82
N ALA A 21 1.36 1.44 10.75
CA ALA A 21 2.68 2.06 10.75
C ALA A 21 2.65 3.60 10.65
N GLY A 22 1.46 4.22 10.72
CA GLY A 22 1.30 5.65 10.56
C GLY A 22 1.73 6.14 9.18
N ASN A 23 2.38 7.30 9.14
CA ASN A 23 2.97 7.88 7.94
C ASN A 23 4.14 8.81 8.23
N ARG A 24 5.04 8.96 7.24
CA ARG A 24 6.00 10.06 7.19
C ARG A 24 5.39 11.25 6.45
N ASN A 25 5.43 12.44 7.03
CA ASN A 25 5.01 13.66 6.35
C ASN A 25 6.11 14.15 5.38
N ASN A 26 5.76 15.07 4.48
CA ASN A 26 6.71 15.70 3.55
C ASN A 26 7.84 16.47 4.26
N THR A 27 7.59 16.98 5.48
CA THR A 27 8.59 17.60 6.37
C THR A 27 9.54 16.59 7.03
N GLY A 28 9.21 15.30 6.93
CA GLY A 28 10.01 14.19 7.45
C GLY A 28 9.65 13.67 8.83
N SER A 29 8.72 14.33 9.52
CA SER A 29 8.16 13.85 10.79
C SER A 29 7.28 12.61 10.60
N PHE A 30 7.23 11.74 11.60
CA PHE A 30 6.35 10.57 11.62
C PHE A 30 5.10 10.86 12.44
N ASN A 31 3.93 10.56 11.89
CA ASN A 31 2.63 10.78 12.50
C ASN A 31 1.85 9.47 12.62
N ASN A 32 0.94 9.42 13.60
CA ASN A 32 -0.09 8.38 13.74
C ASN A 32 0.45 6.95 13.77
N LEU A 33 1.66 6.77 14.32
CA LEU A 33 2.20 5.46 14.62
C LEU A 33 1.22 4.70 15.52
N THR A 34 1.07 3.40 15.28
CA THR A 34 0.20 2.44 15.99
C THR A 34 -1.31 2.72 15.96
N SER A 35 -1.72 3.91 15.50
CA SER A 35 -3.13 4.35 15.44
C SER A 35 -3.69 4.31 14.03
N ASN A 36 -2.88 4.61 13.00
CA ASN A 36 -3.35 4.65 11.62
C ASN A 36 -2.54 3.75 10.68
N GLY A 37 -3.23 3.14 9.73
CA GLY A 37 -2.64 2.49 8.55
C GLY A 37 -2.92 3.31 7.30
N ASN A 38 -1.91 4.05 6.81
CA ASN A 38 -2.01 4.83 5.59
C ASN A 38 -1.42 4.06 4.41
N PHE A 39 -2.24 3.84 3.37
CA PHE A 39 -1.84 3.11 2.17
C PHE A 39 -2.04 3.93 0.90
N TRP A 40 -1.01 4.05 0.07
CA TRP A 40 -1.14 4.67 -1.24
C TRP A 40 -2.08 3.88 -2.16
N SER A 41 -2.82 4.61 -2.99
CA SER A 41 -3.54 4.09 -4.15
C SER A 41 -2.76 4.47 -5.42
N SER A 42 -2.89 3.68 -6.48
CA SER A 42 -2.25 3.98 -7.79
C SER A 42 -2.88 5.17 -8.52
N SER A 43 -4.06 5.63 -8.07
CA SER A 43 -4.80 6.73 -8.68
C SER A 43 -4.27 8.10 -8.22
N VAL A 44 -3.95 8.95 -9.20
CA VAL A 44 -3.60 10.36 -8.97
C VAL A 44 -4.85 11.22 -8.77
N SER A 45 -4.68 12.38 -8.13
CA SER A 45 -5.70 13.39 -7.90
C SER A 45 -5.10 14.79 -8.05
N GLY A 46 -5.01 15.29 -9.28
CA GLY A 46 -4.32 16.55 -9.57
C GLY A 46 -2.84 16.47 -9.21
N SER A 47 -2.34 17.41 -8.40
CA SER A 47 -0.98 17.40 -7.83
C SER A 47 -0.80 16.41 -6.67
N ASN A 48 -1.88 15.78 -6.20
CA ASN A 48 -1.90 14.82 -5.10
C ASN A 48 -2.10 13.38 -5.60
N ALA A 49 -2.07 12.42 -4.68
CA ALA A 49 -2.47 11.03 -4.92
C ALA A 49 -3.51 10.57 -3.90
N TRP A 50 -4.35 9.62 -4.31
CA TRP A 50 -5.33 9.02 -3.42
C TRP A 50 -4.66 8.05 -2.45
N ASN A 51 -5.06 8.07 -1.18
CA ASN A 51 -4.69 7.06 -0.19
C ASN A 51 -5.93 6.46 0.48
N ARG A 52 -5.72 5.34 1.17
CA ARG A 52 -6.67 4.74 2.12
C ARG A 52 -6.11 4.89 3.53
N ASN A 53 -6.96 5.30 4.46
CA ASN A 53 -6.63 5.45 5.87
C ASN A 53 -7.51 4.51 6.69
N LEU A 54 -6.87 3.61 7.43
CA LEU A 54 -7.51 2.74 8.42
C LEU A 54 -7.16 3.28 9.80
N ASN A 55 -8.16 3.74 10.55
CA ASN A 55 -8.00 4.18 11.93
C ASN A 55 -8.33 3.01 12.88
N SER A 56 -7.52 2.77 13.91
CA SER A 56 -7.79 1.73 14.91
C SER A 56 -9.12 1.91 15.64
N THR A 57 -9.65 3.13 15.70
CA THR A 57 -10.92 3.45 16.38
C THR A 57 -12.13 3.50 15.45
N GLU A 58 -11.95 3.36 14.13
CA GLU A 58 -13.04 3.44 13.15
C GLU A 58 -13.14 2.16 12.32
N SER A 59 -14.36 1.67 12.11
CA SER A 59 -14.61 0.53 11.22
C SER A 59 -14.55 0.89 9.73
N ARG A 60 -14.65 2.19 9.40
CA ARG A 60 -14.68 2.67 8.03
C ARG A 60 -13.27 2.88 7.50
N VAL A 61 -13.09 2.60 6.21
CA VAL A 61 -11.85 2.95 5.49
C VAL A 61 -12.05 4.30 4.81
N ASN A 62 -11.28 5.29 5.26
CA ASN A 62 -11.35 6.65 4.73
C ASN A 62 -10.50 6.77 3.45
N ARG A 63 -10.92 7.62 2.52
CA ARG A 63 -10.22 7.88 1.24
C ARG A 63 -9.90 9.37 1.13
N ASN A 64 -8.62 9.70 1.11
CA ASN A 64 -8.14 11.09 1.09
C ASN A 64 -7.19 11.33 -0.09
N ALA A 65 -7.06 12.59 -0.52
CA ALA A 65 -6.05 13.03 -1.48
C ALA A 65 -4.92 13.74 -0.73
N ASN A 66 -3.69 13.25 -0.86
CA ASN A 66 -2.54 13.75 -0.11
C ASN A 66 -1.33 14.00 -1.03
N ASN A 67 -0.39 14.82 -0.54
CA ASN A 67 0.84 15.14 -1.26
C ASN A 67 1.63 13.85 -1.57
N GLN A 68 2.04 13.71 -2.83
CA GLN A 68 2.76 12.53 -3.33
C GLN A 68 4.11 12.28 -2.64
N THR A 69 4.64 13.28 -1.93
CA THR A 69 5.90 13.18 -1.16
C THR A 69 5.72 12.60 0.24
N ASN A 70 4.49 12.33 0.69
CA ASN A 70 4.26 11.65 1.97
C ASN A 70 4.69 10.18 1.89
N GLY A 71 5.34 9.70 2.94
CA GLY A 71 5.70 8.29 3.07
C GLY A 71 4.53 7.49 3.64
N PHE A 72 3.64 7.01 2.76
CA PHE A 72 2.62 6.03 3.10
C PHE A 72 3.04 4.62 2.70
N SER A 73 2.49 3.62 3.37
CA SER A 73 2.76 2.22 3.06
C SER A 73 2.16 1.81 1.72
N VAL A 74 2.72 0.77 1.13
CA VAL A 74 2.18 0.12 -0.08
C VAL A 74 1.88 -1.33 0.22
N ARG A 75 0.78 -1.85 -0.33
CA ARG A 75 0.45 -3.28 -0.24
C ARG A 75 0.07 -3.80 -1.61
N CYS A 76 0.59 -4.98 -1.94
CA CYS A 76 0.08 -5.73 -3.08
C CYS A 76 -1.32 -6.25 -2.74
N LEU A 77 -2.26 -6.04 -3.66
CA LEU A 77 -3.55 -6.68 -3.58
C LEU A 77 -3.46 -8.05 -4.24
N LYS A 78 -3.98 -9.09 -3.58
CA LYS A 78 -4.07 -10.43 -4.14
C LYS A 78 -5.00 -10.38 -5.34
N HIS A 79 -4.47 -10.66 -6.52
CA HIS A 79 -5.26 -10.86 -7.72
C HIS A 79 -5.37 -12.36 -8.02
N TRP A 80 -6.48 -12.73 -8.63
CA TRP A 80 -6.63 -14.03 -9.26
C TRP A 80 -6.75 -13.82 -10.75
N PHE A 81 -6.23 -14.74 -11.53
CA PHE A 81 -6.41 -14.71 -12.98
C PHE A 81 -6.82 -16.10 -13.46
N TYR A 82 -7.58 -16.14 -14.54
CA TYR A 82 -7.86 -17.39 -15.22
C TYR A 82 -6.69 -17.71 -16.16
N ARG A 83 -6.15 -18.92 -16.06
CA ARG A 83 -5.29 -19.49 -17.10
C ARG A 83 -5.94 -20.77 -17.60
N ARG A 84 -6.22 -20.83 -18.91
CA ARG A 84 -6.88 -21.99 -19.54
C ARG A 84 -8.16 -22.41 -18.79
N GLY A 85 -8.99 -21.44 -18.39
CA GLY A 85 -10.25 -21.69 -17.68
C GLY A 85 -10.10 -22.05 -16.19
N ILE A 86 -8.88 -22.20 -15.66
CA ILE A 86 -8.65 -22.51 -14.24
C ILE A 86 -8.33 -21.22 -13.49
N LYS A 87 -9.01 -20.99 -12.36
CA LYS A 87 -8.78 -19.83 -11.49
C LYS A 87 -7.53 -20.05 -10.65
N PHE A 88 -6.49 -19.25 -10.89
CA PHE A 88 -5.27 -19.26 -10.09
C PHE A 88 -5.26 -18.07 -9.13
N TYR A 89 -4.97 -18.34 -7.87
CA TYR A 89 -4.75 -17.31 -6.86
C TYR A 89 -3.25 -17.02 -6.76
N ALA A 90 -2.85 -15.75 -6.84
CA ALA A 90 -1.51 -15.37 -6.43
C ALA A 90 -1.32 -15.74 -4.94
N PRO A 91 -0.21 -16.39 -4.54
CA PRO A 91 0.00 -16.77 -3.15
C PRO A 91 -0.01 -15.53 -2.25
N ALA A 92 -0.78 -15.55 -1.15
CA ALA A 92 -0.91 -14.41 -0.23
C ALA A 92 0.41 -14.07 0.48
N ASP A 93 1.31 -15.04 0.54
CA ASP A 93 2.59 -14.99 1.27
C ASP A 93 3.72 -14.47 0.38
N THR A 94 3.39 -14.06 -0.84
CA THR A 94 4.35 -13.44 -1.75
C THR A 94 4.64 -12.02 -1.26
N ILE A 95 5.88 -11.78 -0.81
CA ILE A 95 6.36 -10.41 -0.57
C ILE A 95 6.93 -9.91 -1.88
N TYR A 96 6.33 -8.84 -2.37
CA TYR A 96 6.81 -8.11 -3.52
C TYR A 96 7.71 -6.99 -3.02
N GLU A 97 8.95 -6.96 -3.50
CA GLU A 97 9.82 -5.82 -3.31
C GLU A 97 9.42 -4.75 -4.33
N PHE A 98 8.98 -3.60 -3.81
CA PHE A 98 8.61 -2.45 -4.63
C PHE A 98 9.73 -1.43 -4.57
N GLN A 99 10.15 -0.93 -5.73
CA GLN A 99 10.88 0.33 -5.78
C GLN A 99 9.91 1.44 -6.17
N GLU A 100 9.96 2.55 -5.43
CA GLU A 100 9.34 3.80 -5.86
C GLU A 100 10.04 4.25 -7.13
N THR A 101 9.32 4.30 -8.25
CA THR A 101 9.82 4.96 -9.45
C THR A 101 9.16 6.33 -9.52
N PHE A 102 9.83 7.32 -8.95
CA PHE A 102 9.56 8.72 -9.29
C PHE A 102 10.02 8.92 -10.74
N LYS A 103 9.09 9.20 -11.64
CA LYS A 103 9.41 9.84 -12.92
C LYS A 103 8.93 11.28 -12.82
#